data_AF-A0A7W5GB29-F1
#
_entry.id   AF-A0A7W5GB29-F1
#
_cell.length_a   1.000
_cell.length_b   1.000
_cell.length_c   1.000
_cell.angle_alpha   90.00
_cell.angle_beta   90.00
_cell.angle_gamma   90.00
#
_symmetry.space_group_name_H-M   'P 1'
#
loop_
_entity.id
_entity.type
_entity.pdbx_description
1 polymer ?
#
loop_
_entity_poly.entity_id
_entity_poly.type
_entity_poly.pdbx_seq_one_letter_code
_entity_poly.pdbx_strand_id
1 'polypeptide(L)'
;MENNIMNHPVPVQFFQMLKERYDLTKRELEVLQLLSVTGFSNRELAEQLHISEKTTKNHVSNLIEKLKASSSREVQAIVFRSMLLPQLYHKQRKTVYLHKPLFYRSSEDYTANFISSFPLTPSKR
;
A
#
# COMPACT_ATOMS: atom_id res chain seq x y z
N MET A 1 -8.97 -26.32 -4.34
CA MET A 1 -8.21 -25.69 -5.45
C MET A 1 -7.90 -24.27 -5.00
N GLU A 2 -6.64 -24.04 -4.65
CA GLU A 2 -6.18 -22.80 -4.00
C GLU A 2 -6.31 -21.63 -4.97
N ASN A 3 -7.23 -20.71 -4.68
CA ASN A 3 -7.28 -19.41 -5.33
C ASN A 3 -6.08 -18.60 -4.86
N ASN A 4 -4.91 -18.86 -5.43
CA ASN A 4 -3.70 -18.10 -5.15
C ASN A 4 -3.83 -16.74 -5.85
N ILE A 5 -4.38 -15.77 -5.12
CA ILE A 5 -4.62 -14.40 -5.59
C ILE A 5 -3.33 -13.76 -6.12
N MET A 6 -2.15 -14.25 -5.69
CA MET A 6 -0.84 -13.84 -6.21
C MET A 6 -0.54 -14.29 -7.65
N ASN A 7 -1.23 -15.29 -8.19
CA ASN A 7 -1.04 -15.76 -9.57
C ASN A 7 -1.90 -14.99 -10.61
N HIS A 8 -2.68 -14.00 -10.18
CA HIS A 8 -3.40 -13.11 -11.09
C HIS A 8 -2.45 -12.03 -11.64
N PRO A 9 -2.49 -11.68 -12.94
CA PRO A 9 -1.50 -10.79 -13.56
C PRO A 9 -1.47 -9.38 -12.95
N VAL A 10 -2.60 -8.89 -12.45
CA VAL A 10 -2.75 -7.54 -11.87
C VAL A 10 -1.99 -7.37 -10.55
N PRO A 11 -2.13 -8.24 -9.53
CA PRO A 11 -1.35 -8.13 -8.29
C PRO A 11 0.16 -8.29 -8.49
N VAL A 12 0.62 -9.17 -9.39
CA VAL A 12 2.07 -9.36 -9.64
C VAL A 12 2.73 -8.07 -10.11
N GLN A 13 2.15 -7.41 -11.12
CA GLN A 13 2.69 -6.17 -11.69
C GLN A 13 2.68 -5.02 -10.68
N PHE A 14 1.62 -4.94 -9.86
CA PHE A 14 1.49 -3.94 -8.82
C PHE A 14 2.61 -4.04 -7.76
N PHE A 15 2.91 -5.25 -7.28
CA PHE A 15 3.99 -5.45 -6.32
C PHE A 15 5.37 -5.15 -6.92
N GLN A 16 5.61 -5.46 -8.20
CA GLN A 16 6.86 -5.07 -8.87
C GLN A 16 7.00 -3.54 -8.98
N MET A 17 5.93 -2.83 -9.31
CA MET A 17 5.93 -1.37 -9.31
C MET A 17 6.29 -0.79 -7.93
N LEU A 18 5.74 -1.36 -6.84
CA LEU A 18 6.09 -0.93 -5.48
C LEU A 18 7.56 -1.24 -5.15
N LYS A 19 8.05 -2.41 -5.57
CA LYS A 19 9.45 -2.79 -5.40
C LYS A 19 10.39 -1.77 -6.03
N GLU A 20 10.15 -1.38 -7.28
CA GLU A 20 10.98 -0.38 -7.97
C GLU A 20 10.89 1.01 -7.33
N ARG A 21 9.69 1.43 -6.93
CA ARG A 21 9.45 2.73 -6.31
C ARG A 21 10.18 2.92 -4.99
N TYR A 22 10.13 1.90 -4.13
CA TYR A 22 10.67 1.95 -2.78
C TYR A 22 12.03 1.27 -2.67
N ASP A 23 12.63 0.88 -3.81
CA ASP A 23 13.89 0.13 -3.90
C ASP A 23 13.91 -1.06 -2.93
N LEU A 24 12.86 -1.88 -3.00
CA LEU A 24 12.71 -3.04 -2.13
C LEU A 24 13.59 -4.18 -2.63
N THR A 25 14.29 -4.80 -1.67
CA THR A 25 14.94 -6.08 -1.91
C THR A 25 13.89 -7.15 -2.20
N LYS A 26 14.31 -8.26 -2.82
CA LYS A 26 13.42 -9.41 -3.07
C LYS A 26 12.71 -9.87 -1.78
N ARG A 27 13.43 -9.85 -0.66
CA ARG A 27 12.90 -10.29 0.62
C ARG A 27 11.91 -9.31 1.24
N GLU A 28 12.17 -8.01 1.13
CA GLU A 28 11.22 -6.99 1.57
C GLU A 28 9.93 -7.02 0.73
N LEU A 29 10.04 -7.32 -0.57
CA LEU A 29 8.87 -7.52 -1.43
C LEU A 29 8.01 -8.72 -0.97
N GLU A 30 8.64 -9.86 -0.67
CA GLU A 30 7.94 -11.04 -0.15
C GLU A 30 7.25 -10.75 1.18
N VAL A 31 7.93 -10.04 2.09
CA VAL A 31 7.34 -9.59 3.36
C VAL A 31 6.14 -8.68 3.09
N LEU A 32 6.27 -7.69 2.20
CA LEU A 32 5.19 -6.77 1.84
C LEU A 32 3.97 -7.52 1.29
N GLN A 33 4.20 -8.50 0.41
CA GLN A 33 3.17 -9.34 -0.20
C GLN A 33 2.39 -10.13 0.86
N LEU A 34 3.08 -10.87 1.72
CA LEU A 34 2.45 -11.66 2.77
C LEU A 34 1.74 -10.76 3.78
N LEU A 35 2.40 -9.70 4.24
CA LEU A 35 1.86 -8.77 5.23
C LEU A 35 0.59 -8.05 4.74
N SER A 36 0.48 -7.80 3.43
CA SER A 36 -0.66 -7.07 2.85
C SER A 36 -1.87 -7.94 2.54
N VAL A 37 -1.70 -9.23 2.26
CA VAL A 37 -2.80 -10.12 1.84
C VAL A 37 -3.44 -10.85 3.03
N THR A 38 -2.64 -11.26 4.02
CA THR A 38 -3.11 -12.18 5.07
C THR A 38 -3.12 -11.56 6.46
N GLY A 39 -2.50 -10.39 6.65
CA GLY A 39 -2.39 -9.75 7.96
C GLY A 39 -1.52 -10.51 8.96
N PHE A 40 -0.64 -11.40 8.49
CA PHE A 40 0.17 -12.28 9.32
C PHE A 40 0.97 -11.53 10.40
N SER A 41 1.07 -12.16 11.55
CA SER A 41 1.99 -11.82 12.62
C SER A 41 3.44 -12.07 12.20
N ASN A 42 4.40 -11.47 12.91
CA ASN A 42 5.83 -11.68 12.64
C ASN A 42 6.25 -13.16 12.75
N ARG A 43 5.55 -13.95 13.58
CA ARG A 43 5.80 -15.38 13.73
C ARG A 43 5.31 -16.15 12.51
N GLU A 44 4.09 -15.91 12.06
CA GLU A 44 3.53 -16.56 10.86
C GLU A 44 4.33 -16.17 9.61
N LEU A 45 4.73 -14.89 9.50
CA LEU A 45 5.65 -14.45 8.45
C LEU A 45 6.97 -15.22 8.50
N ALA A 46 7.55 -15.42 9.69
CA ALA A 46 8.79 -16.17 9.84
C ALA A 46 8.65 -17.63 9.39
N GLU A 47 7.53 -18.28 9.73
CA GLU A 47 7.21 -19.63 9.32
C GLU A 47 7.05 -19.75 7.79
N GLN A 48 6.28 -18.86 7.17
CA GLN A 48 6.07 -18.82 5.71
C GLN A 48 7.34 -18.52 4.94
N LEU A 49 8.20 -17.68 5.51
CA LEU A 49 9.45 -17.26 4.91
C LEU A 49 10.61 -18.23 5.25
N HIS A 50 10.38 -19.24 6.10
CA HIS A 50 11.40 -20.20 6.56
C HIS A 50 12.65 -19.52 7.17
N ILE A 51 12.45 -18.49 7.99
CA ILE A 51 13.51 -17.74 8.69
C ILE A 51 13.16 -17.53 10.16
N SER A 52 14.12 -17.02 10.95
CA SER A 52 13.86 -16.71 12.37
C SER A 52 12.93 -15.50 12.53
N GLU A 53 12.12 -15.48 13.59
CA GLU A 53 11.26 -14.32 13.92
C GLU A 53 12.07 -13.03 14.08
N LYS A 54 13.30 -13.13 14.61
CA LYS A 54 14.23 -11.99 14.72
C LYS A 54 14.60 -11.45 13.34
N THR A 55 14.93 -12.32 12.39
CA THR A 55 15.24 -11.93 11.00
C THR A 55 14.01 -11.33 10.32
N THR A 56 12.82 -11.88 10.55
CA THR A 56 11.56 -11.32 10.05
C THR A 56 11.31 -9.91 10.58
N LYS A 57 11.49 -9.68 11.88
CA LYS A 57 11.37 -8.33 12.49
C LYS A 57 12.32 -7.32 11.84
N ASN A 58 13.54 -7.73 11.51
CA ASN A 58 14.49 -6.87 10.80
C ASN A 58 13.99 -6.52 9.40
N HIS A 59 13.51 -7.50 8.62
CA HIS A 59 12.95 -7.22 7.29
C HIS A 59 11.71 -6.33 7.35
N VAL A 60 10.82 -6.53 8.32
CA VAL A 60 9.64 -5.68 8.54
C VAL A 60 10.05 -4.26 8.92
N SER A 61 11.05 -4.10 9.78
CA SER A 61 11.54 -2.77 10.19
C SER A 61 12.13 -2.00 9.01
N ASN A 62 12.99 -2.64 8.22
CA ASN A 62 13.56 -2.03 7.01
C ASN A 62 12.48 -1.69 5.98
N LEU A 63 11.48 -2.57 5.81
CA LEU A 63 10.34 -2.32 4.93
C LEU A 63 9.56 -1.08 5.39
N ILE A 64 9.23 -0.97 6.68
CA ILE A 64 8.53 0.19 7.25
C ILE A 64 9.32 1.47 7.00
N GLU A 65 10.64 1.45 7.21
CA GLU A 65 11.53 2.59 6.98
C GLU A 65 11.52 3.00 5.50
N LYS A 66 11.68 2.05 4.58
CA LYS A 66 11.67 2.32 3.13
C LYS A 66 10.34 2.89 2.64
N LEU A 67 9.23 2.39 3.19
CA LEU A 67 7.89 2.89 2.87
C LEU A 67 7.55 4.20 3.61
N LYS A 68 8.44 4.67 4.49
CA LYS A 68 8.22 5.83 5.37
C LYS A 68 6.94 5.72 6.18
N ALA A 69 6.62 4.50 6.61
CA ALA A 69 5.47 4.23 7.45
C ALA A 69 5.87 4.30 8.93
N SER A 70 4.88 4.51 9.79
CA SER A 70 5.02 4.45 11.24
C SER A 70 4.80 3.04 11.80
N SER A 71 4.12 2.17 11.05
CA SER A 71 3.78 0.82 11.51
C SER A 71 3.45 -0.12 10.35
N SER A 72 3.47 -1.43 10.64
CA SER A 72 3.00 -2.46 9.71
C SER A 72 1.54 -2.25 9.24
N ARG A 73 0.68 -1.70 10.11
CA ARG A 73 -0.70 -1.37 9.71
C ARG A 73 -0.75 -0.23 8.70
N GLU A 74 0.12 0.76 8.85
CA GLU A 74 0.22 1.83 7.88
C GLU A 74 0.78 1.32 6.55
N VAL A 75 1.72 0.38 6.56
CA VAL A 75 2.18 -0.32 5.34
C VAL A 75 1.00 -0.97 4.61
N GLN A 76 0.14 -1.72 5.32
CA GLN A 76 -1.07 -2.31 4.73
C GLN A 76 -2.00 -1.25 4.14
N ALA A 77 -2.21 -0.14 4.86
CA ALA A 77 -3.05 0.95 4.39
C ALA A 77 -2.48 1.66 3.15
N ILE A 78 -1.15 1.81 3.04
CA ILE A 78 -0.47 2.34 1.85
C ILE A 78 -0.74 1.42 0.65
N VAL A 79 -0.53 0.11 0.82
CA VAL A 79 -0.76 -0.88 -0.24
C VAL A 79 -2.22 -0.88 -0.69
N PHE A 80 -3.15 -0.95 0.26
CA PHE A 80 -4.59 -0.97 -0.01
C PHE A 80 -5.06 0.30 -0.73
N ARG A 81 -4.63 1.49 -0.28
CA ARG A 81 -4.93 2.76 -0.97
C ARG A 81 -4.35 2.79 -2.38
N SER A 82 -3.11 2.33 -2.56
CA SER A 82 -2.46 2.29 -3.86
C SER A 82 -3.17 1.35 -4.84
N MET A 83 -3.80 0.28 -4.33
CA MET A 83 -4.56 -0.67 -5.14
C MET A 83 -5.99 -0.18 -5.45
N LEU A 84 -6.68 0.41 -4.47
CA LEU A 84 -8.08 0.82 -4.62
C LEU A 84 -8.28 2.19 -5.27
N LEU A 85 -7.46 3.19 -4.94
CA LEU A 85 -7.68 4.56 -5.43
C LEU A 85 -7.73 4.65 -6.97
N PRO A 86 -6.83 4.00 -7.74
CA PRO A 86 -6.91 4.03 -9.20
C PRO A 86 -8.28 3.59 -9.74
N GLN A 87 -8.89 2.58 -9.11
CA GLN A 87 -10.19 2.02 -9.51
C GLN A 87 -11.35 2.96 -9.14
N LEU A 88 -11.27 3.62 -7.99
CA LEU A 88 -12.30 4.56 -7.52
C LEU A 88 -12.27 5.88 -8.31
N TYR A 89 -11.08 6.37 -8.66
CA TYR A 89 -10.93 7.58 -9.47
C TYR A 89 -11.36 7.39 -10.94
N HIS A 90 -11.18 6.19 -11.51
CA HIS A 90 -11.63 5.89 -12.88
C HIS A 90 -13.16 5.90 -13.03
N LYS A 91 -13.92 5.59 -11.98
CA LYS A 91 -15.39 5.53 -12.02
C LYS A 91 -16.08 6.89 -11.91
N GLN A 92 -15.39 7.93 -11.42
CA GLN A 92 -16.00 9.25 -11.20
C GLN A 92 -15.71 10.30 -12.29
N ARG A 93 -14.93 9.99 -13.32
CA ARG A 93 -14.61 10.96 -14.39
C ARG A 93 -14.74 10.38 -15.79
N LYS A 94 -15.98 10.39 -16.31
CA LYS A 94 -16.14 11.07 -17.61
C LYS A 94 -15.87 12.55 -17.32
N THR A 95 -14.78 13.06 -17.86
CA THR A 95 -14.31 14.47 -17.85
C THR A 95 -13.34 14.89 -16.71
N VAL A 96 -12.24 15.48 -17.15
CA VAL A 96 -11.24 16.30 -16.44
C VAL A 96 -10.13 15.53 -15.70
N TYR A 97 -8.91 16.08 -15.73
CA TYR A 97 -7.67 15.66 -15.05
C TYR A 97 -6.87 14.50 -15.67
N LEU A 98 -6.55 14.67 -16.95
CA LEU A 98 -5.21 14.35 -17.42
C LEU A 98 -4.24 15.42 -16.87
N HIS A 99 -3.12 15.00 -16.27
CA HIS A 99 -1.96 15.81 -15.82
C HIS A 99 -2.00 16.44 -14.41
N LYS A 100 -1.87 15.61 -13.36
CA LYS A 100 -1.03 15.89 -12.17
C LYS A 100 -0.71 14.56 -11.46
N PRO A 101 0.56 14.21 -11.23
CA PRO A 101 0.92 12.92 -10.64
C PRO A 101 0.45 12.83 -9.18
N LEU A 102 -0.32 11.77 -8.88
CA LEU A 102 -0.97 11.49 -7.60
C LEU A 102 0.00 10.94 -6.53
N PHE A 103 1.04 11.68 -6.17
CA PHE A 103 1.95 11.26 -5.10
C PHE A 103 2.12 12.37 -4.05
N TYR A 104 1.42 12.20 -2.93
CA TYR A 104 1.48 13.03 -1.73
C TYR A 104 2.70 12.65 -0.88
N ARG A 105 3.38 13.64 -0.27
CA ARG A 105 4.71 13.50 0.33
C ARG A 105 4.66 13.35 1.86
N SER A 106 3.53 13.67 2.51
CA SER A 106 3.25 13.44 3.95
C SER A 106 1.75 13.24 4.26
N SER A 107 1.41 12.85 5.48
CA SER A 107 0.02 12.74 5.99
C SER A 107 -0.72 14.08 6.05
N GLU A 108 0.00 15.20 6.13
CA GLU A 108 -0.54 16.57 6.15
C GLU A 108 -0.96 17.05 4.75
N ASP A 109 -0.29 16.58 3.71
CA ASP A 109 -0.67 16.87 2.32
C ASP A 109 -2.05 16.28 1.95
N TYR A 110 -2.45 15.23 2.68
CA TYR A 110 -3.75 14.57 2.52
C TYR A 110 -4.88 15.48 3.02
N THR A 111 -4.78 16.08 4.21
CA THR A 111 -5.86 16.89 4.80
C THR A 111 -6.04 18.24 4.09
N ALA A 112 -4.93 18.89 3.72
CA ALA A 112 -4.98 20.19 3.05
C ALA A 112 -5.70 20.14 1.70
N ASN A 113 -5.45 19.10 0.89
CA ASN A 113 -6.14 18.93 -0.39
C ASN A 113 -7.51 18.28 -0.24
N PHE A 114 -7.69 17.34 0.70
CA PHE A 114 -8.96 16.66 0.94
C PHE A 114 -10.06 17.62 1.41
N ILE A 115 -9.76 18.58 2.30
CA ILE A 115 -10.75 19.57 2.77
C ILE A 115 -11.07 20.59 1.67
N SER A 116 -10.09 21.00 0.86
CA SER A 116 -10.31 21.98 -0.23
C SER A 116 -11.12 21.45 -1.41
N SER A 117 -11.26 20.12 -1.55
CA SER A 117 -11.93 19.47 -2.68
C SER A 117 -13.32 18.90 -2.33
N PHE A 118 -13.76 19.01 -1.07
CA PHE A 118 -15.15 18.84 -0.68
C PHE A 118 -15.87 20.19 -0.76
N PRO A 119 -16.93 20.35 -1.58
CA PRO A 119 -17.81 21.50 -1.41
C PRO A 119 -18.46 21.36 -0.02
N LEU A 120 -18.12 22.26 0.91
CA LEU A 120 -18.92 22.47 2.11
C LEU A 120 -20.31 22.92 1.64
N THR A 121 -21.24 21.98 1.45
CA THR A 121 -22.64 22.34 1.34
C THR A 121 -23.05 22.86 2.72
N PRO A 122 -23.58 24.10 2.83
CA PRO A 122 -24.02 24.58 4.12
C PRO A 122 -25.16 23.69 4.59
N SER A 123 -25.02 23.17 5.81
CA SER A 123 -26.13 22.60 6.57
C SER A 123 -27.26 23.63 6.55
N LYS A 124 -28.38 23.28 5.89
CA LYS A 124 -29.64 23.96 6.11
C LYS A 124 -30.42 23.18 7.16
N ARG A 125 -30.84 23.96 8.17
CA ARG A 125 -31.91 23.67 9.13
C ARG A 125 -33.13 23.05 8.47
#